data_AF-A0A6L9JUW6-F1
#
_entry.id   AF-A0A6L9JUW6-F1
#
_cell.length_a   1.000
_cell.length_b   1.000
_cell.length_c   1.000
_cell.angle_alpha   90.00
_cell.angle_beta   90.00
_cell.angle_gamma   90.00
#
_symmetry.space_group_name_H-M   'P 1'
#
loop_
_entity.id
_entity.type
_entity.pdbx_description
1 polymer ?
#
loop_
_entity_poly.entity_id
_entity_poly.type
_entity_poly.pdbx_seq_one_letter_code
_entity_poly.pdbx_strand_id
1 'polypeptide(L)'
;MATAGRVALEGCKTNPALCLNNVGIFVADAVAPEAAVGTGVLAAGTVKVLGSTKEGAKNLAGELHNAGMNTLKNVSTGLPSPQGLSKEIHLGQQGKHITGHNNYIPGRSPLAEGVDPQKLLNGVHSGEYPIIRMTPRNQPIVNFGKPIGKYEGQPTNYGIIHYGKNGAHIVPANPIQH
;
A
#
# COMPACT_ATOMS: atom_id res chain seq x y z
N MET A 1 50.56 10.90 -18.87
CA MET A 1 49.18 10.36 -18.89
C MET A 1 48.82 9.57 -20.17
N ALA A 2 49.77 9.15 -21.02
CA ALA A 2 49.45 8.34 -22.22
C ALA A 2 49.60 6.81 -22.03
N THR A 3 50.24 6.39 -20.93
CA THR A 3 50.62 4.98 -20.72
C THR A 3 49.49 4.11 -20.14
N ALA A 4 48.59 4.69 -19.33
CA ALA A 4 47.48 3.95 -18.73
C ALA A 4 46.36 3.59 -19.74
N GLY A 5 46.14 4.43 -20.76
CA GLY A 5 45.10 4.20 -21.78
C GLY A 5 45.39 3.02 -22.72
N ARG A 6 46.68 2.71 -22.97
CA ARG A 6 47.05 1.56 -23.83
C ARG A 6 46.89 0.21 -23.15
N VAL A 7 47.04 0.13 -21.83
CA VAL A 7 46.90 -1.13 -21.08
C VAL A 7 45.45 -1.60 -21.02
N ALA A 8 44.48 -0.67 -20.98
CA ALA A 8 43.05 -1.00 -20.90
C ALA A 8 42.47 -1.60 -22.19
N LEU A 9 42.99 -1.23 -23.37
CA LEU A 9 42.48 -1.69 -24.67
C LEU A 9 42.92 -3.12 -25.02
N GLU A 10 44.13 -3.52 -24.62
CA GLU A 10 44.66 -4.87 -24.86
C GLU A 10 43.88 -5.94 -24.07
N GLY A 11 43.40 -5.60 -22.86
CA GLY A 11 42.61 -6.50 -22.01
C GLY A 11 41.19 -6.79 -22.51
N CYS A 12 40.59 -5.89 -23.30
CA CYS A 12 39.24 -6.12 -23.86
C CYS A 12 39.22 -7.08 -25.05
N LYS A 13 40.39 -7.41 -25.62
CA LYS A 13 40.50 -8.35 -26.74
C LYS A 13 40.37 -9.81 -26.29
N THR A 14 40.61 -10.09 -25.02
CA THR A 14 40.67 -11.46 -24.47
C THR A 14 39.44 -11.87 -23.66
N ASN A 15 38.64 -10.92 -23.14
CA ASN A 15 37.37 -11.26 -22.47
C ASN A 15 36.34 -10.10 -22.49
N PRO A 16 35.33 -10.13 -23.39
CA PRO A 16 34.37 -9.04 -23.56
C PRO A 16 33.43 -8.82 -22.36
N ALA A 17 33.27 -9.82 -21.49
CA ALA A 17 32.43 -9.71 -20.29
C ALA A 17 33.05 -8.81 -19.21
N LEU A 18 34.39 -8.70 -19.17
CA LEU A 18 35.09 -7.86 -18.20
C LEU A 18 34.99 -6.36 -18.54
N CYS A 19 34.73 -6.03 -19.81
CA CYS A 19 34.69 -4.65 -20.31
C CYS A 19 33.30 -4.01 -20.26
N LEU A 20 32.21 -4.78 -20.10
CA LEU A 20 30.86 -4.22 -20.01
C LEU A 20 30.58 -3.48 -18.69
N ASN A 21 31.25 -3.86 -17.60
CA ASN A 21 31.03 -3.21 -16.30
C ASN A 21 31.87 -1.94 -16.11
N ASN A 22 33.05 -1.83 -16.74
CA ASN A 22 33.94 -0.68 -16.58
C ASN A 22 34.00 0.27 -17.79
N VAL A 23 33.91 -0.22 -19.03
CA VAL A 23 34.01 0.67 -20.21
C VAL A 23 32.77 1.56 -20.34
N GLY A 24 31.59 1.10 -19.89
CA GLY A 24 30.40 1.94 -19.80
C GLY A 24 30.55 3.13 -18.85
N ILE A 25 31.42 3.01 -17.84
CA ILE A 25 31.69 4.07 -16.86
C ILE A 25 32.72 5.07 -17.42
N PHE A 26 33.77 4.61 -18.09
CA PHE A 26 34.83 5.50 -18.61
C PHE A 26 34.44 6.30 -19.85
N VAL A 27 33.54 5.79 -20.70
CA VAL A 27 33.07 6.54 -21.88
C VAL A 27 32.09 7.65 -21.47
N ALA A 28 31.36 7.47 -20.36
CA ALA A 28 30.50 8.51 -19.81
C ALA A 28 31.32 9.68 -19.23
N ASP A 29 32.43 9.39 -18.55
CA ASP A 29 33.30 10.39 -17.90
C ASP A 29 34.09 11.26 -18.91
N ALA A 30 34.29 10.78 -20.15
CA ALA A 30 35.01 11.53 -21.18
C ALA A 30 34.13 12.46 -22.04
N VAL A 31 32.81 12.26 -22.07
CA VAL A 31 31.89 12.97 -23.00
C VAL A 31 30.97 13.98 -22.28
N ALA A 32 30.78 13.88 -20.96
CA ALA A 32 29.99 14.84 -20.20
C ALA A 32 30.54 15.00 -18.76
N PRO A 33 31.37 16.03 -18.47
CA PRO A 33 31.96 16.23 -17.14
C PRO A 33 30.95 16.52 -16.02
N GLU A 34 29.65 16.65 -16.30
CA GLU A 34 28.60 16.79 -15.29
C GLU A 34 27.64 15.57 -15.16
N ALA A 35 27.88 14.47 -15.88
CA ALA A 35 27.03 13.29 -15.78
C ALA A 35 27.45 12.42 -14.58
N ALA A 36 26.90 12.70 -13.40
CA ALA A 36 27.02 11.82 -12.24
C ALA A 36 26.26 10.51 -12.51
N VAL A 37 26.99 9.46 -12.92
CA VAL A 37 26.45 8.10 -13.03
C VAL A 37 26.40 7.50 -11.62
N GLY A 38 25.29 7.72 -10.92
CA GLY A 38 25.02 7.05 -9.64
C GLY A 38 24.61 5.60 -9.87
N THR A 39 25.39 4.65 -9.36
CA THR A 39 25.00 3.23 -9.23
C THR A 39 23.95 3.08 -8.12
N GLY A 40 22.72 3.49 -8.42
CA GLY A 40 21.54 3.19 -7.60
C GLY A 40 20.81 1.97 -8.15
N VAL A 41 20.93 0.83 -7.48
CA VAL A 41 20.06 -0.34 -7.74
C VAL A 41 18.65 0.00 -7.26
N LEU A 42 17.83 0.51 -8.17
CA LEU A 42 16.40 0.67 -7.97
C LEU A 42 15.68 -0.05 -9.09
N ALA A 43 15.00 -1.13 -8.70
CA ALA A 43 14.20 -2.06 -9.49
C ALA A 43 14.99 -3.08 -10.34
N ALA A 44 14.62 -4.35 -10.16
CA ALA A 44 15.05 -5.44 -10.99
C ALA A 44 14.86 -5.11 -12.49
N GLY A 45 15.96 -5.06 -13.25
CA GLY A 45 15.94 -5.26 -14.70
C GLY A 45 16.07 -4.05 -15.62
N THR A 46 16.09 -2.78 -15.16
CA THR A 46 16.26 -1.64 -16.08
C THR A 46 17.23 -0.58 -15.56
N VAL A 47 18.35 -0.39 -16.27
CA VAL A 47 19.25 0.75 -16.05
C VAL A 47 18.65 1.99 -16.73
N LYS A 48 18.31 3.02 -15.95
CA LYS A 48 17.92 4.34 -16.48
C LYS A 48 19.13 5.27 -16.46
N VAL A 49 19.52 5.77 -17.64
CA VAL A 49 20.61 6.75 -17.79
C VAL A 49 20.04 8.14 -17.61
N LEU A 50 20.51 8.88 -16.61
CA LEU A 50 20.19 10.29 -16.42
C LEU A 50 21.09 11.13 -17.34
N GLY A 51 20.48 11.83 -18.31
CA GLY A 51 21.19 12.85 -19.08
C GLY A 51 21.41 14.14 -18.26
N SER A 52 22.44 14.92 -18.59
CA SER A 52 22.80 16.19 -17.91
C SER A 52 21.85 17.36 -18.20
N THR A 53 20.72 17.12 -18.89
CA THR A 53 19.76 18.18 -19.24
C THR A 53 18.73 18.39 -18.14
N LYS A 54 18.28 19.64 -17.99
CA LYS A 54 17.21 20.02 -17.04
C LYS A 54 15.91 19.26 -17.32
N GLU A 55 15.61 19.00 -18.58
CA GLU A 55 14.45 18.25 -19.04
C GLU A 55 14.57 16.76 -18.68
N GLY A 56 15.76 16.17 -18.83
CA GLY A 56 16.04 14.79 -18.42
C GLY A 56 15.84 14.58 -16.93
N ALA A 57 16.34 15.50 -16.10
CA ALA A 57 16.13 15.49 -14.65
C ALA A 57 14.65 15.63 -14.25
N LYS A 58 13.89 16.52 -14.93
CA LYS A 58 12.44 16.70 -14.68
C LYS A 58 11.62 15.45 -15.02
N ASN A 59 11.93 14.81 -16.15
CA ASN A 59 11.23 13.58 -16.55
C ASN A 59 11.51 12.44 -15.58
N LEU A 60 12.77 12.24 -15.17
CA LEU A 60 13.12 11.23 -14.18
C LEU A 60 12.44 11.51 -12.82
N ALA A 61 12.43 12.77 -12.38
CA ALA A 61 11.75 13.17 -11.15
C ALA A 61 10.24 12.89 -11.22
N GLY A 62 9.60 13.18 -12.35
CA GLY A 62 8.18 12.87 -12.58
C GLY A 62 7.89 11.37 -12.56
N GLU A 63 8.74 10.57 -13.21
CA GLU A 63 8.61 9.11 -13.20
C GLU A 63 8.84 8.50 -11.82
N LEU A 64 9.85 8.97 -11.08
CA LEU A 64 10.10 8.55 -9.69
C LEU A 64 8.95 8.95 -8.76
N HIS A 65 8.39 10.15 -8.94
CA HIS A 65 7.23 10.60 -8.19
C HIS A 65 6.02 9.71 -8.45
N ASN A 66 5.74 9.38 -9.72
CA ASN A 66 4.63 8.51 -10.09
C ASN A 66 4.84 7.07 -9.65
N ALA A 67 6.06 6.53 -9.78
CA ALA A 67 6.43 5.22 -9.28
C ALA A 67 6.28 5.16 -7.75
N GLY A 68 6.79 6.17 -7.05
CA GLY A 68 6.64 6.33 -5.61
C GLY A 68 5.17 6.40 -5.20
N MET A 69 4.34 7.20 -5.87
CA MET A 69 2.91 7.27 -5.59
C MET A 69 2.18 5.95 -5.86
N ASN A 70 2.55 5.20 -6.90
CA ASN A 70 1.96 3.88 -7.16
C ASN A 70 2.39 2.84 -6.12
N THR A 71 3.64 2.87 -5.68
CA THR A 71 4.12 2.05 -4.57
C THR A 71 3.42 2.44 -3.26
N LEU A 72 3.26 3.73 -2.98
CA LEU A 72 2.55 4.22 -1.79
C LEU A 72 1.06 3.93 -1.84
N LYS A 73 0.41 3.96 -3.01
CA LYS A 73 -0.98 3.49 -3.16
C LYS A 73 -1.10 2.02 -2.78
N ASN A 74 -0.19 1.16 -3.26
CA ASN A 74 -0.18 -0.26 -2.90
C ASN A 74 0.17 -0.53 -1.42
N VAL A 75 0.90 0.38 -0.76
CA VAL A 75 1.23 0.30 0.68
C VAL A 75 0.10 0.89 1.54
N SER A 76 -0.64 1.87 1.03
CA SER A 76 -1.72 2.56 1.76
C SER A 76 -3.09 1.89 1.61
N THR A 77 -3.30 1.08 0.56
CA THR A 77 -4.50 0.27 0.44
C THR A 77 -4.33 -0.96 1.31
N GLY A 78 -5.16 -1.11 2.35
CA GLY A 78 -5.24 -2.35 3.10
C GLY A 78 -5.54 -3.56 2.20
N LEU A 79 -5.68 -4.74 2.79
CA LEU A 79 -6.03 -5.95 2.05
C LEU A 79 -7.26 -5.71 1.15
N PRO A 80 -7.32 -6.34 -0.03
CA PRO A 80 -8.48 -6.23 -0.90
C PRO A 80 -9.74 -6.74 -0.20
N SER A 81 -10.90 -6.15 -0.51
CA SER A 81 -12.18 -6.62 0.00
C SER A 81 -12.41 -8.08 -0.40
N PRO A 82 -12.86 -8.95 0.54
CA PRO A 82 -13.17 -10.33 0.22
C PRO A 82 -14.22 -10.45 -0.89
N GLN A 83 -14.03 -11.42 -1.78
CA GLN A 83 -15.01 -11.77 -2.80
C GLN A 83 -16.30 -12.23 -2.11
N GLY A 84 -17.43 -11.61 -2.46
CA GLY A 84 -18.74 -11.92 -1.87
C GLY A 84 -19.03 -11.19 -0.56
N LEU A 85 -18.26 -10.17 -0.18
CA LEU A 85 -18.68 -9.23 0.87
C LEU A 85 -20.04 -8.62 0.47
N SER A 86 -21.05 -8.78 1.33
CA SER A 86 -22.37 -8.20 1.08
C SER A 86 -22.28 -6.67 0.96
N LYS A 87 -23.11 -6.10 0.08
CA LYS A 87 -23.28 -4.65 -0.06
C LYS A 87 -24.31 -4.09 0.93
N GLU A 88 -25.06 -4.95 1.59
CA GLU A 88 -26.18 -4.57 2.44
C GLU A 88 -25.98 -5.04 3.88
N ILE A 89 -26.34 -4.17 4.81
CA ILE A 89 -26.41 -4.46 6.24
C ILE A 89 -27.66 -5.27 6.57
N HIS A 90 -27.47 -6.39 7.24
CA HIS A 90 -28.57 -7.17 7.82
C HIS A 90 -29.07 -6.51 9.11
N LEU A 91 -30.15 -5.73 9.00
CA LEU A 91 -30.72 -4.92 10.09
C LEU A 91 -30.92 -5.70 11.40
N GLY A 92 -31.46 -6.92 11.36
CA GLY A 92 -31.69 -7.71 12.58
C GLY A 92 -30.42 -8.16 13.31
N GLN A 93 -29.32 -8.35 12.57
CA GLN A 93 -28.02 -8.74 13.14
C GLN A 93 -27.27 -7.52 13.62
N GLN A 94 -27.27 -6.45 12.80
CA GLN A 94 -26.70 -5.17 13.16
C GLN A 94 -27.37 -4.54 14.39
N GLY A 95 -28.69 -4.68 14.51
CA GLY A 95 -29.49 -4.15 15.60
C GLY A 95 -29.07 -4.65 16.98
N LYS A 96 -28.41 -5.82 17.07
CA LYS A 96 -27.81 -6.33 18.32
C LYS A 96 -26.72 -5.41 18.87
N HIS A 97 -26.16 -4.55 18.02
CA HIS A 97 -25.08 -3.62 18.31
C HIS A 97 -25.53 -2.16 18.25
N ILE A 98 -26.82 -1.86 18.11
CA ILE A 98 -27.35 -0.49 18.07
C ILE A 98 -28.15 -0.24 19.35
N THR A 99 -27.66 0.63 20.22
CA THR A 99 -28.39 1.02 21.44
C THR A 99 -29.74 1.64 21.06
N GLY A 100 -30.82 1.19 21.70
CA GLY A 100 -32.18 1.64 21.41
C GLY A 100 -32.91 0.85 20.31
N HIS A 101 -32.23 -0.06 19.61
CA HIS A 101 -32.88 -0.96 18.66
C HIS A 101 -33.63 -2.10 19.39
N ASN A 102 -34.75 -2.59 18.85
CA ASN A 102 -35.56 -3.64 19.49
C ASN A 102 -34.77 -4.95 19.76
N ASN A 103 -33.79 -5.23 18.91
CA ASN A 103 -32.89 -6.39 19.03
C ASN A 103 -31.60 -6.12 19.82
N TYR A 104 -31.46 -4.96 20.48
CA TYR A 104 -30.24 -4.60 21.20
C TYR A 104 -29.96 -5.58 22.36
N ILE A 105 -28.70 -6.01 22.48
CA ILE A 105 -28.27 -6.90 23.57
C ILE A 105 -27.16 -6.18 24.35
N PRO A 106 -27.41 -5.80 25.61
CA PRO A 106 -26.39 -5.20 26.48
C PRO A 106 -25.14 -6.08 26.59
N GLY A 107 -23.97 -5.45 26.69
CA GLY A 107 -22.68 -6.15 26.74
C GLY A 107 -22.17 -6.65 25.38
N ARG A 108 -22.97 -6.57 24.30
CA ARG A 108 -22.44 -6.65 22.94
C ARG A 108 -21.78 -5.33 22.60
N SER A 109 -20.58 -5.38 21.98
CA SER A 109 -19.85 -4.22 21.47
C SER A 109 -20.79 -3.26 20.72
N PRO A 110 -21.23 -2.14 21.32
CA PRO A 110 -22.23 -1.28 20.70
C PRO A 110 -21.57 -0.29 19.75
N LEU A 111 -22.24 0.02 18.64
CA LEU A 111 -21.90 1.18 17.81
C LEU A 111 -22.14 2.46 18.60
N ALA A 112 -21.34 3.48 18.28
CA ALA A 112 -21.54 4.81 18.84
C ALA A 112 -22.82 5.42 18.27
N GLU A 113 -23.44 6.31 19.05
CA GLU A 113 -24.64 7.03 18.62
C GLU A 113 -24.35 7.85 17.35
N GLY A 114 -25.29 7.84 16.40
CA GLY A 114 -25.14 8.54 15.12
C GLY A 114 -24.21 7.85 14.10
N VAL A 115 -23.60 6.71 14.43
CA VAL A 115 -22.82 5.92 13.46
C VAL A 115 -23.75 5.09 12.59
N ASP A 116 -23.72 5.36 11.27
CA ASP A 116 -24.45 4.60 10.26
C ASP A 116 -23.63 3.39 9.77
N PRO A 117 -24.07 2.14 10.04
CA PRO A 117 -23.38 0.93 9.60
C PRO A 117 -23.32 0.78 8.07
N GLN A 118 -24.34 1.26 7.34
CA GLN A 118 -24.39 1.14 5.89
C GLN A 118 -23.37 2.09 5.25
N LYS A 119 -23.22 3.30 5.81
CA LYS A 119 -22.17 4.24 5.39
C LYS A 119 -20.77 3.68 5.62
N LEU A 120 -20.54 3.02 6.76
CA LEU A 120 -19.27 2.35 7.03
C LEU A 120 -18.99 1.22 6.03
N LEU A 121 -19.97 0.38 5.75
CA LEU A 121 -19.85 -0.71 4.78
C LEU A 121 -19.55 -0.19 3.36
N ASN A 122 -20.25 0.88 2.94
CA ASN A 122 -20.02 1.52 1.65
C ASN A 122 -18.59 2.06 1.53
N GLY A 123 -18.06 2.66 2.61
CA GLY A 123 -16.68 3.14 2.65
C GLY A 123 -15.65 2.01 2.52
N VAL A 124 -15.95 0.80 3.02
CA VAL A 124 -15.08 -0.37 2.81
C VAL A 124 -15.10 -0.82 1.35
N HIS A 125 -16.28 -0.85 0.72
CA HIS A 125 -16.42 -1.19 -0.71
C HIS A 125 -15.74 -0.17 -1.62
N SER A 126 -15.71 1.11 -1.25
CA SER A 126 -15.02 2.16 -2.02
C SER A 126 -13.52 2.25 -1.71
N GLY A 127 -13.01 1.45 -0.78
CA GLY A 127 -11.61 1.50 -0.34
C GLY A 127 -11.26 2.71 0.53
N GLU A 128 -12.25 3.43 1.08
CA GLU A 128 -12.05 4.52 2.04
C GLU A 128 -11.44 4.01 3.35
N TYR A 129 -11.84 2.81 3.77
CA TYR A 129 -11.38 2.20 5.01
C TYR A 129 -10.53 0.95 4.74
N PRO A 130 -9.25 0.94 5.14
CA PRO A 130 -8.37 -0.18 4.87
C PRO A 130 -8.75 -1.40 5.72
N ILE A 131 -8.77 -2.57 5.06
CA ILE A 131 -8.82 -3.85 5.74
C ILE A 131 -7.41 -4.17 6.23
N ILE A 132 -7.24 -4.28 7.54
CA ILE A 132 -5.92 -4.46 8.16
C ILE A 132 -5.53 -5.93 8.31
N ARG A 133 -6.50 -6.83 8.51
CA ARG A 133 -6.31 -8.29 8.49
C ARG A 133 -7.63 -9.02 8.32
N MET A 134 -7.55 -10.34 8.22
CA MET A 134 -8.70 -11.25 8.26
C MET A 134 -8.74 -11.99 9.60
N THR A 135 -9.94 -12.29 10.08
CA THR A 135 -10.15 -13.26 11.17
C THR A 135 -9.91 -14.69 10.64
N PRO A 136 -9.74 -15.70 11.51
CA PRO A 136 -9.64 -17.11 11.09
C PRO A 136 -10.87 -17.63 10.31
N ARG A 137 -12.01 -16.93 10.40
CA ARG A 137 -13.25 -17.23 9.65
C ARG A 137 -13.40 -16.40 8.38
N ASN A 138 -12.30 -15.84 7.88
CA ASN A 138 -12.23 -15.00 6.69
C ASN A 138 -13.14 -13.75 6.74
N GLN A 139 -13.37 -13.21 7.94
CA GLN A 139 -14.11 -11.96 8.13
C GLN A 139 -13.11 -10.80 8.22
N PRO A 140 -13.28 -9.71 7.45
CA PRO A 140 -12.31 -8.62 7.43
C PRO A 140 -12.38 -7.78 8.70
N ILE A 141 -11.21 -7.36 9.15
CA ILE A 141 -11.03 -6.40 10.23
C ILE A 141 -10.60 -5.09 9.60
N VAL A 142 -11.39 -4.06 9.84
CA VAL A 142 -11.29 -2.76 9.17
C VAL A 142 -10.87 -1.70 10.16
N ASN A 143 -9.96 -0.82 9.75
CA ASN A 143 -9.69 0.43 10.45
C ASN A 143 -10.54 1.55 9.83
N PHE A 144 -11.51 2.06 10.57
CA PHE A 144 -12.41 3.12 10.10
C PHE A 144 -11.83 4.54 10.28
N GLY A 145 -10.64 4.67 10.89
CA GLY A 145 -9.96 5.94 11.13
C GLY A 145 -10.64 6.87 12.14
N LYS A 146 -11.83 6.52 12.62
CA LYS A 146 -12.64 7.26 13.59
C LYS A 146 -13.34 6.31 14.55
N PRO A 147 -13.70 6.75 15.78
CA PRO A 147 -14.44 5.91 16.71
C PRO A 147 -15.78 5.48 16.11
N ILE A 148 -16.00 4.17 15.99
CA ILE A 148 -17.25 3.60 15.47
C ILE A 148 -18.14 3.03 16.58
N GLY A 149 -17.59 2.80 17.77
CA GLY A 149 -18.29 2.14 18.85
C GLY A 149 -17.37 1.79 20.00
N LYS A 150 -17.82 0.86 20.84
CA LYS A 150 -17.09 0.38 22.01
C LYS A 150 -16.86 -1.12 21.96
N TYR A 151 -15.68 -1.55 22.38
CA TYR A 151 -15.34 -2.94 22.66
C TYR A 151 -15.01 -3.04 24.15
N GLU A 152 -15.74 -3.86 24.90
CA GLU A 152 -15.57 -3.99 26.37
C GLU A 152 -15.57 -2.63 27.11
N GLY A 153 -16.41 -1.70 26.65
CA GLY A 153 -16.53 -0.35 27.21
C GLY A 153 -15.51 0.67 26.67
N GLN A 154 -14.44 0.23 26.01
CA GLN A 154 -13.42 1.10 25.45
C GLN A 154 -13.78 1.56 24.02
N PRO A 155 -13.59 2.84 23.67
CA PRO A 155 -13.82 3.32 22.31
C PRO A 155 -12.85 2.64 21.32
N THR A 156 -13.33 2.34 20.12
CA THR A 156 -12.53 1.68 19.09
C THR A 156 -12.85 2.23 17.70
N ASN A 157 -11.79 2.32 16.89
CA ASN A 157 -11.87 2.69 15.47
C ASN A 157 -11.92 1.45 14.57
N TYR A 158 -11.84 0.26 15.17
CA TYR A 158 -11.77 -0.99 14.45
C TYR A 158 -13.09 -1.74 14.52
N GLY A 159 -13.44 -2.42 13.45
CA GLY A 159 -14.59 -3.33 13.44
C GLY A 159 -14.34 -4.57 12.60
N ILE A 160 -14.98 -5.66 13.01
CA ILE A 160 -15.07 -6.89 12.24
C ILE A 160 -16.35 -6.80 11.42
N ILE A 161 -16.24 -7.01 10.10
CA ILE A 161 -17.43 -7.13 9.25
C ILE A 161 -17.76 -8.61 9.13
N HIS A 162 -18.80 -9.02 9.84
CA HIS A 162 -19.38 -10.35 9.69
C HIS A 162 -20.29 -10.37 8.48
N TYR A 163 -20.03 -11.22 7.50
CA TYR A 163 -20.84 -11.32 6.29
C TYR A 163 -21.13 -12.77 5.90
N GLY A 164 -22.22 -12.95 5.17
CA GLY A 164 -22.64 -14.23 4.61
C GLY A 164 -23.83 -14.05 3.68
N LYS A 165 -24.57 -15.14 3.42
CA LYS A 165 -25.70 -15.17 2.48
C LYS A 165 -26.81 -14.15 2.78
N ASN A 166 -26.98 -13.80 4.05
CA ASN A 166 -28.08 -12.95 4.51
C ASN A 166 -27.68 -11.47 4.61
N GLY A 167 -26.43 -11.11 4.33
CA GLY A 167 -25.94 -9.74 4.44
C GLY A 167 -24.75 -9.60 5.40
N ALA A 168 -24.39 -8.36 5.69
CA ALA A 168 -23.28 -7.99 6.56
C ALA A 168 -23.75 -7.36 7.87
N HIS A 169 -22.94 -7.44 8.92
CA HIS A 169 -23.06 -6.59 10.10
C HIS A 169 -21.66 -6.26 10.64
N ILE A 170 -21.53 -5.08 11.22
CA ILE A 170 -20.29 -4.53 11.73
C ILE A 170 -20.32 -4.61 13.24
N VAL A 171 -19.27 -5.21 13.82
CA VAL A 171 -19.08 -5.35 15.25
C VAL A 171 -17.81 -4.60 15.65
N PRO A 172 -17.89 -3.61 16.57
CA PRO A 172 -16.69 -2.96 17.10
C PRO A 172 -15.74 -4.00 17.71
N ALA A 173 -14.46 -3.87 17.36
CA ALA A 173 -13.40 -4.83 17.65
C ALA A 173 -12.43 -4.29 18.70
N ASN A 174 -11.60 -5.17 19.27
CA ASN A 174 -10.54 -4.81 20.21
C ASN A 174 -9.71 -3.64 19.67
N PRO A 175 -9.54 -2.51 20.40
CA PRO A 175 -8.71 -1.40 19.91
C PRO A 175 -7.25 -1.79 19.69
N ILE A 176 -6.76 -2.81 20.41
CA ILE A 176 -5.45 -3.40 20.21
C ILE A 176 -5.55 -4.47 19.14
N GLN A 177 -4.89 -4.22 18.01
CA GLN A 177 -4.83 -5.13 16.88
C GLN A 177 -3.55 -5.96 16.96
N HIS A 178 -3.70 -7.27 17.07
CA HIS A 178 -2.60 -8.24 17.03
C HIS A 178 -2.33 -8.72 15.59
#